data_AF-A0A7V4SCG0-F1
#
_entry.id   AF-A0A7V4SCG0-F1
#
_cell.length_a   1.000
_cell.length_b   1.000
_cell.length_c   1.000
_cell.angle_alpha   90.00
_cell.angle_beta   90.00
_cell.angle_gamma   90.00
#
_symmetry.space_group_name_H-M   'P 1'
#
loop_
_entity.id
_entity.type
_entity.pdbx_description
1 polymer ?
#
loop_
_entity_poly.entity_id
_entity_poly.type
_entity_poly.pdbx_seq_one_letter_code
_entity_poly.pdbx_strand_id
1 'polypeptide(L)'
;MNSPKRKPLNFLFFTNELKLWYFKYIVGMIIFSMLVVGITIYIVVTKYTKAIVGLDTQLADKAQLPVEFFKDMLNNLRMGIIYIFILETIVLLIMSILLSMYFAHRLMGPLKRIEKEINEMTSGEIELRPLSLRKGDYLEPLIEVMNILINVVAKKTDLVEEYKHALINIKTIIKEESSS
;
A
#
# COMPACT_ATOMS: atom_id res chain seq x y z
N MET A 1 -33.91 19.69 5.53
CA MET A 1 -32.62 19.52 4.83
C MET A 1 -32.05 18.17 5.26
N ASN A 2 -32.28 17.12 4.49
CA ASN A 2 -31.89 15.75 4.86
C ASN A 2 -30.40 15.55 4.60
N SER A 3 -29.61 15.44 5.66
CA SER A 3 -28.22 15.00 5.55
C SER A 3 -28.19 13.55 5.05
N PRO A 4 -27.45 13.22 3.98
CA PRO A 4 -27.36 11.85 3.51
C PRO A 4 -26.71 10.97 4.59
N LYS A 5 -27.45 9.95 5.07
CA LYS A 5 -26.94 8.92 5.99
C LYS A 5 -25.73 8.26 5.33
N ARG A 6 -24.53 8.53 5.88
CA ARG A 6 -23.28 7.90 5.42
C ARG A 6 -23.40 6.39 5.63
N LYS A 7 -23.44 5.61 4.54
CA LYS A 7 -23.47 4.15 4.59
C LYS A 7 -22.10 3.65 5.09
N PRO A 8 -21.99 3.08 6.29
CA PRO A 8 -20.70 2.75 6.90
C PRO A 8 -19.95 1.64 6.14
N LEU A 9 -20.69 0.78 5.42
CA LEU A 9 -20.10 -0.33 4.66
C LEU A 9 -19.57 0.04 3.28
N ASN A 10 -19.94 1.18 2.69
CA ASN A 10 -19.38 1.59 1.38
C ASN A 10 -17.88 1.93 1.44
N PHE A 11 -17.35 2.16 2.65
CA PHE A 11 -15.92 2.29 2.89
C PHE A 11 -15.16 0.96 2.72
N LEU A 12 -15.83 -0.17 2.94
CA LEU A 12 -15.24 -1.51 2.88
C LEU A 12 -15.12 -2.04 1.44
N PHE A 13 -15.86 -1.45 0.50
CA PHE A 13 -15.79 -1.84 -0.90
C PHE A 13 -14.62 -1.10 -1.59
N PHE A 14 -13.65 -1.87 -2.06
CA PHE A 14 -12.45 -1.44 -2.80
C PHE A 14 -12.80 -0.82 -4.16
N THR A 15 -13.43 0.36 -4.17
CA THR A 15 -13.83 1.04 -5.41
C THR A 15 -12.67 1.76 -6.11
N ASN A 16 -11.51 1.88 -5.47
CA ASN A 16 -10.31 2.42 -6.10
C ASN A 16 -9.42 1.30 -6.60
N GLU A 17 -9.08 1.36 -7.88
CA GLU A 17 -8.18 0.42 -8.56
C GLU A 17 -6.85 0.28 -7.81
N LEU A 18 -6.29 1.38 -7.31
CA LEU A 18 -5.04 1.37 -6.54
C LEU A 18 -5.14 0.54 -5.24
N LYS A 19 -6.26 0.67 -4.50
CA LYS A 19 -6.47 -0.08 -3.26
C LYS A 19 -6.60 -1.57 -3.53
N LEU A 20 -7.31 -1.93 -4.61
CA LEU A 20 -7.50 -3.32 -5.01
C LEU A 20 -6.19 -3.93 -5.51
N TRP A 21 -5.39 -3.18 -6.27
CA TRP A 21 -4.09 -3.62 -6.76
C TRP A 21 -3.12 -3.88 -5.60
N TYR A 22 -3.00 -2.94 -4.67
CA TYR A 22 -2.15 -3.09 -3.48
C TYR A 22 -2.60 -4.26 -2.58
N PHE A 23 -3.91 -4.39 -2.36
CA PHE A 23 -4.48 -5.51 -1.60
C PHE A 23 -4.16 -6.87 -2.23
N LYS A 24 -4.38 -7.01 -3.55
CA LYS A 24 -4.04 -8.24 -4.29
C LYS A 24 -2.56 -8.58 -4.18
N TYR A 25 -1.69 -7.58 -4.27
CA TYR A 25 -0.25 -7.76 -4.15
C TYR A 25 0.15 -8.28 -2.76
N ILE A 26 -0.35 -7.64 -1.68
CA ILE A 26 -0.04 -8.08 -0.31
C ILE A 26 -0.59 -9.48 -0.03
N VAL A 27 -1.85 -9.74 -0.37
CA VAL A 27 -2.45 -11.07 -0.16
C VAL A 27 -1.71 -12.12 -0.96
N GLY A 28 -1.35 -11.82 -2.21
CA GLY A 28 -0.55 -12.72 -3.06
C GLY A 28 0.82 -13.03 -2.47
N MET A 29 1.56 -12.02 -2.00
CA MET A 29 2.87 -12.19 -1.35
C MET A 29 2.78 -13.06 -0.10
N ILE A 30 1.70 -12.92 0.66
CA ILE A 30 1.50 -13.71 1.88
C ILE A 30 1.20 -15.16 1.54
N ILE A 31 0.25 -15.41 0.63
CA ILE A 31 -0.05 -16.76 0.17
C ILE A 31 1.21 -17.42 -0.39
N PHE A 32 2.00 -16.69 -1.18
CA PHE A 32 3.26 -17.18 -1.71
C PHE A 32 4.26 -17.52 -0.59
N SER A 33 4.47 -16.62 0.38
CA SER A 33 5.37 -16.87 1.51
C SER A 33 4.93 -18.09 2.32
N MET A 34 3.62 -18.27 2.51
CA MET A 34 3.04 -19.41 3.22
C MET A 34 3.28 -20.72 2.49
N LEU A 35 3.13 -20.73 1.16
CA LEU A 35 3.45 -21.91 0.35
C LEU A 35 4.93 -22.28 0.47
N VAL A 36 5.82 -21.30 0.43
CA VAL A 36 7.27 -21.53 0.58
C VAL A 36 7.58 -22.14 1.95
N VAL A 37 7.03 -21.59 3.03
CA VAL A 37 7.26 -22.11 4.39
C VAL A 37 6.64 -23.51 4.55
N GLY A 38 5.41 -23.71 4.09
CA GLY A 38 4.72 -25.00 4.16
C GLY A 38 5.47 -26.11 3.42
N ILE A 39 5.95 -25.82 2.20
CA ILE A 39 6.79 -26.75 1.42
C ILE A 39 8.10 -27.04 2.16
N THR A 40 8.74 -26.01 2.73
CA THR A 40 10.01 -26.17 3.47
C THR A 40 9.83 -27.08 4.68
N ILE A 41 8.78 -26.86 5.48
CA ILE A 41 8.45 -27.71 6.63
C ILE A 41 8.19 -29.15 6.17
N TYR A 42 7.38 -29.33 5.12
CA TYR A 42 7.07 -30.66 4.58
C TYR A 42 8.34 -31.43 4.18
N ILE A 43 9.27 -30.77 3.47
CA ILE A 43 10.56 -31.34 3.07
C ILE A 43 11.39 -31.70 4.30
N VAL A 44 11.49 -30.79 5.27
CA VAL A 44 12.28 -30.98 6.49
C VAL A 44 11.75 -32.17 7.29
N VAL A 45 10.44 -32.20 7.59
CA VAL A 45 9.82 -33.30 8.34
C VAL A 45 10.02 -34.64 7.62
N THR A 46 9.79 -34.68 6.31
CA THR A 46 9.96 -35.91 5.51
C THR A 46 11.41 -36.41 5.54
N LYS A 47 12.39 -35.49 5.46
CA LYS A 47 13.82 -35.84 5.59
C LYS A 47 14.15 -36.41 6.96
N TYR A 48 13.66 -35.79 8.04
CA TYR A 48 13.89 -36.27 9.40
C TYR A 48 13.23 -37.62 9.68
N THR A 49 11.99 -37.84 9.24
CA THR A 49 11.33 -39.15 9.38
C THR A 49 12.11 -40.24 8.64
N LYS A 50 12.57 -39.97 7.42
CA LYS A 50 13.39 -40.93 6.66
C LYS A 50 14.75 -41.20 7.32
N ALA A 51 15.39 -40.18 7.88
CA ALA A 51 16.66 -40.35 8.59
C ALA A 51 16.51 -41.23 9.83
N ILE A 52 15.43 -41.06 10.60
CA ILE A 52 15.17 -41.87 11.80
C ILE A 52 14.80 -43.30 11.43
N VAL A 53 13.94 -43.50 10.43
CA VAL A 53 13.60 -44.86 9.94
C VAL A 53 14.80 -45.54 9.26
N GLY A 54 15.68 -44.79 8.62
CA GLY A 54 16.93 -45.32 8.07
C GLY A 54 17.97 -45.68 9.14
N LEU A 55 17.94 -44.99 10.30
CA LEU A 55 18.72 -45.39 11.48
C LEU A 55 18.18 -46.68 12.10
N ASP A 56 16.85 -46.85 12.11
CA ASP A 56 16.19 -48.07 12.59
C ASP A 56 16.66 -49.31 11.83
N THR A 57 16.72 -49.29 10.50
CA THR A 57 17.21 -50.46 9.73
C THR A 57 18.68 -50.81 9.98
N GLN A 58 19.49 -49.88 10.51
CA GLN A 58 20.89 -50.13 10.87
C GLN A 58 21.09 -50.52 12.35
N LEU A 59 20.16 -50.10 13.24
CA LEU A 59 20.24 -50.33 14.69
C LEU A 59 19.32 -51.44 15.19
N ALA A 60 18.27 -51.79 14.45
CA ALA A 60 17.31 -52.87 14.78
C ALA A 60 17.98 -54.24 14.93
N ASP A 61 19.12 -54.46 14.29
CA ASP A 61 19.91 -55.69 14.44
C ASP A 61 20.71 -55.75 15.77
N LYS A 62 20.83 -54.63 16.51
CA LYS A 62 21.73 -54.56 17.70
C LYS A 62 21.12 -53.96 18.96
N ALA A 63 20.06 -53.16 18.87
CA ALA A 63 19.44 -52.54 20.04
C ALA A 63 17.92 -52.62 19.88
N GLN A 64 17.25 -53.34 20.78
CA GLN A 64 15.79 -53.48 20.88
C GLN A 64 15.14 -52.15 21.31
N LEU A 65 15.31 -51.10 20.50
CA LEU A 65 14.69 -49.80 20.76
C LEU A 65 13.22 -49.85 20.32
N PRO A 66 12.29 -49.28 21.11
CA PRO A 66 10.87 -49.22 20.76
C PRO A 66 10.65 -48.18 19.66
N VAL A 67 10.93 -48.55 18.41
CA VAL A 67 10.86 -47.65 17.25
C VAL A 67 9.42 -47.19 16.98
N GLU A 68 8.45 -48.02 17.30
CA GLU A 68 7.01 -47.69 17.30
C GLU A 68 6.75 -46.40 18.09
N PHE A 69 7.32 -46.27 19.30
CA PHE A 69 7.18 -45.08 20.13
C PHE A 69 7.72 -43.81 19.45
N PHE A 70 8.88 -43.91 18.77
CA PHE A 70 9.44 -42.78 18.03
C PHE A 70 8.61 -42.40 16.80
N LYS A 71 8.07 -43.39 16.07
CA LYS A 71 7.18 -43.14 14.93
C LYS A 71 5.91 -42.41 15.35
N ASP A 72 5.29 -42.84 16.46
CA ASP A 72 4.09 -42.20 16.98
C ASP A 72 4.36 -40.80 17.52
N MET A 73 5.48 -40.60 18.23
CA MET A 73 5.92 -39.28 18.66
C MET A 73 6.12 -38.33 17.47
N LEU A 74 6.76 -38.80 16.40
CA LEU A 74 6.97 -38.01 15.17
C LEU A 74 5.66 -37.69 14.45
N ASN A 75 4.72 -38.64 14.38
CA ASN A 75 3.41 -38.41 13.77
C ASN A 75 2.59 -37.37 14.55
N ASN A 76 2.62 -37.44 15.89
CA ASN A 76 1.96 -36.46 16.75
C ASN A 76 2.61 -35.07 16.62
N LEU A 77 3.95 -35.00 16.58
CA LEU A 77 4.67 -33.75 16.31
C LEU A 77 4.30 -33.18 14.93
N ARG A 78 4.24 -34.02 13.89
CA ARG A 78 3.83 -33.61 12.54
C ARG A 78 2.45 -32.98 12.54
N MET A 79 1.47 -33.63 13.18
CA MET A 79 0.11 -33.11 13.28
C MET A 79 0.06 -31.79 14.05
N GLY A 80 0.78 -31.69 15.18
CA GLY A 80 0.88 -30.47 15.98
C GLY A 80 1.43 -29.29 15.17
N ILE A 81 2.50 -29.50 14.39
CA ILE A 81 3.08 -28.47 13.52
C ILE A 81 2.07 -28.00 12.47
N ILE A 82 1.33 -28.93 11.85
CA ILE A 82 0.31 -28.58 10.86
C ILE A 82 -0.77 -27.68 11.47
N TYR A 83 -1.27 -28.01 12.66
CA TYR A 83 -2.30 -27.19 13.34
C TYR A 83 -1.79 -25.80 13.69
N ILE A 84 -0.59 -25.69 14.24
CA ILE A 84 0.04 -24.40 14.56
C ILE A 84 0.18 -23.57 13.28
N PHE A 85 0.61 -24.19 12.18
CA PHE A 85 0.80 -23.51 10.91
C PHE A 85 -0.52 -22.98 10.31
N ILE A 86 -1.60 -23.77 10.40
CA ILE A 86 -2.93 -23.32 9.97
C ILE A 86 -3.39 -22.12 10.82
N LEU A 87 -3.20 -22.18 12.14
CA LEU A 87 -3.58 -21.09 13.04
C LEU A 87 -2.76 -19.82 12.76
N GLU A 88 -1.44 -19.95 12.64
CA GLU A 88 -0.54 -18.86 12.27
C GLU A 88 -0.96 -18.24 10.92
N THR A 89 -1.31 -19.07 9.95
CA THR A 89 -1.78 -18.64 8.63
C THR A 89 -3.02 -17.75 8.74
N ILE A 90 -4.01 -18.18 9.52
CA ILE A 90 -5.23 -17.41 9.73
C ILE A 90 -4.92 -16.06 10.40
N VAL A 91 -4.06 -16.06 11.42
CA VAL A 91 -3.67 -14.83 12.14
C VAL A 91 -2.94 -13.86 11.22
N LEU A 92 -1.96 -14.33 10.44
CA LEU A 92 -1.21 -13.51 9.50
C LEU A 92 -2.10 -12.95 8.39
N LEU A 93 -3.06 -13.73 7.89
CA LEU A 93 -4.01 -13.29 6.89
C LEU A 93 -4.90 -12.17 7.43
N ILE A 94 -5.44 -12.32 8.65
CA ILE A 94 -6.24 -11.27 9.30
C ILE A 94 -5.41 -10.01 9.52
N MET A 95 -4.21 -10.15 10.11
CA MET A 95 -3.30 -9.03 10.36
C MET A 95 -2.96 -8.27 9.08
N SER A 96 -2.71 -9.00 8.00
CA SER A 96 -2.43 -8.41 6.69
C SER A 96 -3.59 -7.61 6.13
N ILE A 97 -4.81 -8.15 6.18
CA ILE A 97 -6.01 -7.42 5.73
C ILE A 97 -6.13 -6.11 6.52
N LEU A 98 -5.96 -6.17 7.85
CA LEU A 98 -6.02 -4.99 8.71
C LEU A 98 -4.93 -3.96 8.37
N LEU A 99 -3.69 -4.41 8.21
CA LEU A 99 -2.57 -3.53 7.87
C LEU A 99 -2.74 -2.91 6.47
N SER A 100 -3.11 -3.72 5.48
CA SER A 100 -3.37 -3.26 4.12
C SER A 100 -4.49 -2.23 4.11
N MET A 101 -5.57 -2.45 4.86
CA MET A 101 -6.67 -1.49 4.94
C MET A 101 -6.22 -0.18 5.61
N TYR A 102 -5.44 -0.29 6.69
CA TYR A 102 -4.87 0.86 7.39
C TYR A 102 -3.99 1.73 6.47
N PHE A 103 -3.04 1.12 5.76
CA PHE A 103 -2.17 1.83 4.82
C PHE A 103 -2.94 2.43 3.64
N ALA A 104 -3.85 1.64 3.04
CA ALA A 104 -4.69 2.10 1.94
C ALA A 104 -5.57 3.30 2.33
N HIS A 105 -6.06 3.34 3.57
CA HIS A 105 -6.84 4.48 4.06
C HIS A 105 -5.96 5.72 4.26
N ARG A 106 -4.80 5.54 4.90
CA ARG A 106 -3.88 6.64 5.21
C ARG A 106 -3.29 7.29 3.95
N LEU A 107 -3.08 6.53 2.87
CA LEU A 107 -2.55 7.05 1.60
C LEU A 107 -3.62 7.66 0.70
N MET A 108 -4.75 6.96 0.50
CA MET A 108 -5.69 7.35 -0.54
C MET A 108 -6.44 8.65 -0.22
N GLY A 109 -6.69 8.95 1.05
CA GLY A 109 -7.38 10.18 1.45
C GLY A 109 -6.60 11.43 1.02
N PRO A 110 -5.35 11.60 1.51
CA PRO A 110 -4.43 12.64 1.06
C PRO A 110 -4.27 12.69 -0.46
N LEU A 111 -4.07 11.54 -1.12
CA LEU A 111 -3.84 11.49 -2.56
C LEU A 111 -5.03 12.02 -3.38
N LYS A 112 -6.25 11.58 -3.07
CA LYS A 112 -7.45 12.08 -3.76
C LYS A 112 -7.70 13.57 -3.53
N ARG A 113 -7.34 14.06 -2.34
CA ARG A 113 -7.45 15.49 -2.04
C ARG A 113 -6.47 16.30 -2.88
N ILE A 114 -5.21 15.84 -2.98
CA ILE A 114 -4.19 16.46 -3.82
C ILE A 114 -4.63 16.48 -5.29
N GLU A 115 -5.06 15.33 -5.82
CA GLU A 115 -5.54 15.22 -7.20
C GLU A 115 -6.68 16.19 -7.48
N LYS A 116 -7.66 16.27 -6.57
CA LYS A 116 -8.78 17.19 -6.69
C LYS A 116 -8.32 18.65 -6.67
N GLU A 117 -7.51 19.05 -5.68
CA GLU A 117 -7.04 20.44 -5.56
C GLU A 117 -6.19 20.86 -6.78
N ILE A 118 -5.35 19.96 -7.31
CA ILE A 118 -4.60 20.21 -8.54
C ILE A 118 -5.55 20.37 -9.73
N ASN A 119 -6.52 19.49 -9.90
CA ASN A 119 -7.47 19.57 -11.02
C ASN A 119 -8.24 20.89 -10.99
N GLU A 120 -8.76 21.30 -9.82
CA GLU A 120 -9.45 22.58 -9.63
C GLU A 120 -8.54 23.79 -9.95
N MET A 121 -7.25 23.74 -9.59
CA MET A 121 -6.29 24.79 -9.95
C MET A 121 -6.02 24.83 -11.46
N THR A 122 -5.88 23.67 -12.10
CA THR A 122 -5.58 23.58 -13.53
C THR A 122 -6.79 23.92 -14.41
N SER A 123 -8.02 23.71 -13.93
CA SER A 123 -9.24 24.12 -14.63
C SER A 123 -9.56 25.60 -14.44
N GLY A 124 -8.83 26.31 -13.56
CA GLY A 124 -9.10 27.70 -13.21
C GLY A 124 -10.33 27.90 -12.32
N GLU A 125 -10.86 26.82 -11.75
CA GLU A 125 -11.97 26.90 -10.77
C GLU A 125 -11.51 27.53 -9.45
N ILE A 126 -10.23 27.36 -9.10
CA ILE A 126 -9.61 28.00 -7.94
C ILE A 126 -8.25 28.62 -8.31
N GLU A 127 -7.87 29.64 -7.56
CA GLU A 127 -6.54 30.25 -7.68
C GLU A 127 -5.42 29.32 -7.23
N LEU A 128 -4.22 29.52 -7.79
CA LEU A 128 -3.01 28.82 -7.40
C LEU A 128 -2.69 29.11 -5.93
N ARG A 129 -2.67 28.06 -5.11
CA ARG A 129 -2.37 28.16 -3.67
C ARG A 129 -1.58 26.94 -3.18
N PRO A 130 -0.80 27.07 -2.09
CA PRO A 130 -0.10 25.95 -1.50
C PRO A 130 -1.06 24.84 -1.04
N LEU A 131 -0.73 23.59 -1.37
CA LEU A 131 -1.36 22.39 -0.85
C LEU A 131 -0.97 22.17 0.61
N SER A 132 -1.90 21.66 1.41
CA SER A 132 -1.66 21.35 2.84
C SER A 132 -2.14 19.94 3.21
N LEU A 133 -1.28 19.20 3.91
CA LEU A 133 -1.60 17.92 4.53
C LEU A 133 -1.54 18.02 6.05
N ARG A 134 -2.07 16.98 6.71
CA ARG A 134 -1.95 16.87 8.16
C ARG A 134 -0.51 16.47 8.50
N LYS A 135 0.04 17.02 9.58
CA LYS A 135 1.39 16.68 10.06
C LYS A 135 1.55 15.16 10.22
N GLY A 136 2.63 14.61 9.67
CA GLY A 136 2.93 13.18 9.72
C GLY A 136 2.18 12.33 8.69
N ASP A 137 1.54 12.93 7.69
CA ASP A 137 1.08 12.20 6.51
C ASP A 137 2.28 11.74 5.67
N TYR A 138 2.20 10.52 5.15
CA TYR A 138 3.28 9.91 4.34
C TYR A 138 3.61 10.69 3.06
N LEU A 139 2.70 11.54 2.58
CA LEU A 139 2.86 12.32 1.36
C LEU A 139 3.43 13.73 1.61
N GLU A 140 3.84 14.06 2.83
CA GLU A 140 4.40 15.39 3.17
C GLU A 140 5.56 15.81 2.25
N PRO A 141 6.56 14.95 1.93
CA PRO A 141 7.63 15.32 1.00
C PRO A 141 7.13 15.62 -0.42
N LEU A 142 6.10 14.90 -0.88
CA LEU A 142 5.50 15.14 -2.20
C LEU A 142 4.82 16.52 -2.25
N ILE A 143 4.11 16.88 -1.18
CA ILE A 143 3.47 18.21 -1.06
C ILE A 143 4.48 19.33 -1.08
N GLU A 144 5.61 19.16 -0.40
CA GLU A 144 6.66 20.17 -0.37
C GLU A 144 7.17 20.47 -1.79
N VAL A 145 7.47 19.42 -2.56
CA VAL A 145 7.87 19.55 -3.97
C VAL A 145 6.77 20.18 -4.83
N MET A 146 5.51 19.74 -4.63
CA MET A 146 4.36 20.31 -5.34
C MET A 146 4.17 21.80 -5.05
N ASN A 147 4.37 22.23 -3.80
CA ASN A 147 4.25 23.63 -3.40
C ASN A 147 5.35 24.50 -4.02
N ILE A 148 6.56 23.96 -4.17
CA ILE A 148 7.63 24.63 -4.91
C ILE A 148 7.20 24.84 -6.36
N LEU A 149 6.66 23.81 -7.02
CA LEU A 149 6.17 23.91 -8.39
C LEU A 149 5.04 24.94 -8.53
N ILE A 150 4.04 24.90 -7.66
CA ILE A 150 2.91 25.85 -7.65
C ILE A 150 3.42 27.28 -7.51
N ASN A 151 4.39 27.54 -6.63
CA ASN A 151 4.99 28.86 -6.45
C ASN A 151 5.73 29.34 -7.71
N VAL A 152 6.47 28.45 -8.38
CA VAL A 152 7.15 28.78 -9.65
C VAL A 152 6.13 29.12 -10.74
N VAL A 153 5.04 28.37 -10.83
CA VAL A 153 3.97 28.64 -11.82
C VAL A 153 3.28 29.96 -11.50
N ALA A 154 2.88 30.19 -10.24
CA ALA A 154 2.22 31.43 -9.81
C ALA A 154 3.06 32.67 -10.17
N LYS A 155 4.35 32.66 -9.82
CA LYS A 155 5.27 33.76 -10.17
C LYS A 155 5.37 34.02 -11.66
N LYS A 156 5.37 32.97 -12.48
CA LYS A 156 5.40 33.13 -13.94
C LYS A 156 4.09 33.72 -14.47
N THR A 157 2.95 33.28 -13.93
CA THR A 157 1.64 33.82 -14.30
C THR A 157 1.55 35.32 -13.96
N ASP A 158 2.01 35.72 -12.77
CA ASP A 158 2.01 37.12 -12.34
C ASP A 158 2.86 38.00 -13.29
N LEU A 159 4.06 37.54 -13.65
CA LEU A 159 4.93 38.24 -14.60
C LEU A 159 4.27 38.37 -15.98
N VAL A 160 3.59 37.33 -16.46
CA VAL A 160 2.90 37.36 -17.76
C VAL A 160 1.77 38.38 -17.76
N GLU A 161 0.97 38.46 -16.70
CA GLU A 161 -0.09 39.46 -16.59
C GLU A 161 0.50 40.88 -16.45
N GLU A 162 1.60 41.07 -15.72
CA GLU A 162 2.32 42.35 -15.66
C GLU A 162 2.78 42.82 -17.05
N TYR A 163 3.42 41.94 -17.83
CA TYR A 163 3.83 42.25 -19.21
C TYR A 163 2.64 42.59 -20.12
N LYS A 164 1.54 41.86 -19.99
CA LYS A 164 0.32 42.10 -20.76
C LYS A 164 -0.29 43.47 -20.43
N HIS A 165 -0.33 43.86 -19.16
CA HIS A 165 -0.76 45.19 -18.74
C HIS A 165 0.16 46.29 -19.28
N ALA A 166 1.48 46.10 -19.24
CA ALA A 166 2.44 47.05 -19.81
C ALA A 166 2.24 47.23 -21.33
N LEU A 167 2.04 46.13 -22.07
CA LEU A 167 1.77 46.18 -23.51
C LEU A 167 0.46 46.89 -23.86
N ILE A 168 -0.60 46.69 -23.05
CA ILE A 168 -1.87 47.41 -23.23
C ILE A 168 -1.65 48.92 -23.04
N ASN A 169 -0.90 49.33 -22.02
CA ASN A 169 -0.62 50.74 -21.76
C ASN A 169 0.18 51.38 -22.92
N ILE A 170 1.24 50.72 -23.40
CA ILE A 170 2.03 51.19 -24.55
C ILE A 170 1.16 51.35 -25.79
N LYS A 171 0.28 50.37 -26.07
CA LYS A 171 -0.64 50.43 -27.21
C LYS A 171 -1.60 51.62 -27.13
N THR A 172 -2.09 51.93 -25.92
CA THR A 172 -2.98 53.08 -25.69
C THR A 172 -2.25 54.40 -25.97
N ILE A 173 -1.02 54.56 -25.45
CA ILE A 173 -0.20 55.76 -25.66
C ILE A 173 0.07 56.00 -27.16
N ILE A 174 0.49 54.97 -27.90
CA ILE A 174 0.76 55.09 -29.35
C ILE A 174 -0.50 55.53 -30.11
N LYS A 175 -1.68 55.02 -29.70
CA LYS A 175 -2.94 55.39 -30.34
C LYS A 175 -3.28 56.87 -30.10
N GLU A 176 -3.05 57.39 -28.90
CA GLU A 176 -3.27 58.79 -28.55
C GLU A 176 -2.34 59.72 -29.35
N GLU A 177 -1.05 59.37 -29.47
CA GLU A 177 -0.09 60.13 -30.28
C GLU A 177 -0.41 60.10 -31.77
N SER A 178 -0.86 58.97 -32.32
CA SER A 178 -1.21 58.85 -33.75
C SER A 178 -2.52 59.55 -34.15
N SER A 179 -3.34 59.95 -33.18
CA SER A 179 -4.61 60.65 -33.39
C SER A 179 -4.51 62.17 -33.22
N SER A 180 -3.32 62.66 -32.83
CA SER A 180 -2.98 64.09 -32.65
C SER A 180 -2.18 64.60 -33.84
#